data_AF-A0A956I8A9-F1
#
_entry.id   AF-A0A956I8A9-F1
#
_cell.length_a   1.000
_cell.length_b   1.000
_cell.length_c   1.000
_cell.angle_alpha   90.00
_cell.angle_beta   90.00
_cell.angle_gamma   90.00
#
_symmetry.space_group_name_H-M   'P 1'
#
loop_
_entity.id
_entity.type
_entity.pdbx_description
1 polymer ?
#
loop_
_entity_poly.entity_id
_entity_poly.type
_entity_poly.pdbx_seq_one_letter_code
_entity_poly.pdbx_strand_id
1 'polypeptide(L)'
;ELEAAIGHTLPDETRRFLAAGPSLPDPDAEDHPEIHGIPFAAGLPDVDAFLEGLKKPLLGRYLCTVHFLGLYPFAVRLDRGDYMYALAALDSHAPGVGGVLYYDEREVGTWGASVSEFLATAVADCWKQIDEQRDGLDEEELDEFEPDLDDVRDCFRLPRVAALSAAPEAASRPEALAKSWDPFWRRYLALSSTRWWMPAFLRGRLEPYDVRELPTPETWEAERAQVGKRYGDTIYWLLAHALLGNRAELDDARTRAASLPGSFVRAVADAAPGLIDRFGPLRKKLYALAAKRS
;
A
#
# COMPACT_ATOMS: atom_id res chain seq x y z
N GLU A 1 -12.52 -11.22 -5.84
CA GLU A 1 -13.06 -10.50 -4.66
C GLU A 1 -12.49 -9.08 -4.55
N LEU A 2 -11.17 -8.89 -4.63
CA LEU A 2 -10.52 -7.56 -4.61
C LEU A 2 -11.10 -6.54 -5.61
N GLU A 3 -11.18 -6.85 -6.91
CA GLU A 3 -11.75 -5.96 -7.93
C GLU A 3 -13.21 -5.55 -7.62
N ALA A 4 -14.00 -6.47 -7.05
CA ALA A 4 -15.36 -6.20 -6.63
C ALA A 4 -15.41 -5.29 -5.38
N ALA A 5 -14.40 -5.36 -4.51
CA ALA A 5 -14.29 -4.50 -3.34
C ALA A 5 -13.90 -3.06 -3.69
N ILE A 6 -12.95 -2.89 -4.62
CA ILE A 6 -12.41 -1.58 -5.03
C ILE A 6 -13.25 -0.91 -6.14
N GLY A 7 -13.98 -1.70 -6.92
CA GLY A 7 -14.94 -1.18 -7.92
C GLY A 7 -14.37 -0.94 -9.30
N HIS A 8 -13.16 -1.44 -9.60
CA HIS A 8 -12.56 -1.35 -10.92
C HIS A 8 -11.64 -2.55 -11.18
N THR A 9 -11.29 -2.71 -12.45
CA THR A 9 -10.33 -3.73 -12.89
C THR A 9 -8.92 -3.34 -12.47
N LEU A 10 -8.16 -4.32 -11.99
CA LEU A 10 -6.73 -4.17 -11.69
C LEU A 10 -5.92 -4.02 -12.98
N PRO A 11 -4.71 -3.45 -12.91
CA PRO A 11 -3.74 -3.50 -13.98
C PRO A 11 -3.51 -4.96 -14.42
N ASP A 12 -3.45 -5.22 -15.73
CA ASP A 12 -3.43 -6.58 -16.29
C ASP A 12 -2.35 -7.48 -15.68
N GLU A 13 -1.15 -6.92 -15.45
CA GLU A 13 -0.04 -7.66 -14.88
C GLU A 13 -0.27 -7.98 -13.40
N THR A 14 -0.71 -7.01 -12.60
CA THR A 14 -1.12 -7.19 -11.21
C THR A 14 -2.21 -8.26 -11.11
N ARG A 15 -3.22 -8.18 -11.98
CA ARG A 15 -4.33 -9.13 -12.03
C ARG A 15 -3.84 -10.54 -12.33
N ARG A 16 -2.98 -10.71 -13.35
CA ARG A 16 -2.41 -12.02 -13.71
C ARG A 16 -1.54 -12.58 -12.59
N PHE A 17 -0.73 -11.76 -11.97
CA PHE A 17 0.13 -12.16 -10.86
C PHE A 17 -0.67 -12.65 -9.65
N LEU A 18 -1.65 -11.87 -9.20
CA LEU A 18 -2.50 -12.25 -8.08
C LEU A 18 -3.37 -13.47 -8.41
N ALA A 19 -3.80 -13.63 -9.67
CA ALA A 19 -4.56 -14.79 -10.12
C ALA A 19 -3.70 -16.06 -10.30
N ALA A 20 -2.40 -15.92 -10.57
CA ALA A 20 -1.47 -17.04 -10.73
C ALA A 20 -1.20 -17.77 -9.41
N GLY A 21 -1.69 -17.22 -8.28
CA GLY A 21 -1.58 -17.82 -6.97
C GLY A 21 -0.18 -18.32 -6.65
N PRO A 22 0.90 -17.54 -6.89
CA PRO A 22 2.16 -17.89 -6.27
C PRO A 22 1.86 -18.06 -4.78
N SER A 23 2.28 -19.18 -4.20
CA SER A 23 2.21 -19.40 -2.76
C SER A 23 3.23 -18.47 -2.12
N LEU A 24 2.89 -17.20 -2.12
CA LEU A 24 3.50 -16.23 -1.24
C LEU A 24 2.94 -16.62 0.12
N PRO A 25 3.78 -16.83 1.14
CA PRO A 25 3.26 -16.85 2.50
C PRO A 25 2.41 -15.57 2.63
N ASP A 26 1.09 -15.76 2.66
CA ASP A 26 0.06 -14.72 2.57
C ASP A 26 0.43 -13.64 3.57
N PRO A 27 0.91 -12.43 3.15
CA PRO A 27 1.94 -11.64 3.84
C PRO A 27 2.04 -12.04 5.30
N ASP A 28 2.79 -13.12 5.53
CA ASP A 28 2.65 -13.84 6.78
C ASP A 28 3.51 -13.09 7.78
N ALA A 29 2.91 -12.04 8.28
CA ALA A 29 3.30 -11.29 9.44
C ALA A 29 3.16 -12.16 10.70
N GLU A 30 3.34 -13.49 10.59
CA GLU A 30 3.14 -14.52 11.62
C GLU A 30 3.85 -14.12 12.93
N ASP A 31 4.93 -13.34 12.82
CA ASP A 31 5.69 -12.78 13.93
C ASP A 31 5.62 -11.25 14.12
N HIS A 32 4.93 -10.50 13.26
CA HIS A 32 4.86 -9.04 13.44
C HIS A 32 3.93 -8.70 14.61
N PRO A 33 4.42 -8.11 15.72
CA PRO A 33 3.67 -7.99 16.96
C PRO A 33 2.39 -7.15 16.83
N GLU A 34 2.36 -6.17 15.91
CA GLU A 34 1.22 -5.26 15.71
C GLU A 34 0.38 -5.46 14.44
N ILE A 35 0.85 -6.22 13.44
CA ILE A 35 0.22 -6.34 12.10
C ILE A 35 -0.21 -7.80 11.78
N HIS A 36 0.15 -8.77 12.64
CA HIS A 36 -0.19 -10.19 12.50
C HIS A 36 -1.69 -10.51 12.47
N GLY A 37 -2.09 -11.46 11.60
CA GLY A 37 -3.40 -12.11 11.61
C GLY A 37 -4.54 -11.23 11.13
N ILE A 38 -4.23 -10.18 10.36
CA ILE A 38 -5.21 -9.20 9.90
C ILE A 38 -5.47 -9.46 8.41
N PRO A 39 -6.68 -9.90 8.02
CA PRO A 39 -7.00 -10.10 6.62
C PRO A 39 -6.79 -8.79 5.86
N PHE A 40 -6.53 -8.88 4.53
CA PHE A 40 -6.45 -7.70 3.67
C PHE A 40 -7.57 -6.73 4.05
N ALA A 41 -7.15 -5.54 4.49
CA ALA A 41 -8.02 -4.43 4.82
C ALA A 41 -8.92 -4.58 6.06
N ALA A 42 -8.46 -5.34 7.07
CA ALA A 42 -9.03 -5.39 8.42
C ALA A 42 -10.54 -5.71 8.47
N GLY A 43 -11.00 -6.58 7.58
CA GLY A 43 -12.38 -7.10 7.60
C GLY A 43 -13.35 -6.41 6.64
N LEU A 44 -12.89 -5.95 5.46
CA LEU A 44 -13.78 -5.36 4.47
C LEU A 44 -15.03 -6.23 4.19
N PRO A 45 -16.21 -5.62 3.97
CA PRO A 45 -16.46 -4.17 3.87
C PRO A 45 -16.81 -3.51 5.23
N ASP A 46 -16.47 -4.11 6.37
CA ASP A 46 -16.78 -3.56 7.70
C ASP A 46 -16.00 -2.25 7.99
N VAL A 47 -16.69 -1.13 7.82
CA VAL A 47 -16.12 0.21 8.01
C VAL A 47 -15.76 0.46 9.49
N ASP A 48 -16.50 -0.11 10.43
CA ASP A 48 -16.19 0.04 11.85
C ASP A 48 -14.93 -0.73 12.22
N ALA A 49 -14.80 -1.98 11.77
CA ALA A 49 -13.57 -2.75 11.94
C ALA A 49 -12.37 -2.06 11.29
N PHE A 50 -12.55 -1.48 10.10
CA PHE A 50 -11.53 -0.69 9.43
C PHE A 50 -11.10 0.56 10.24
N LEU A 51 -12.06 1.32 10.78
CA LEU A 51 -11.78 2.49 11.62
C LEU A 51 -11.10 2.11 12.94
N GLU A 52 -11.45 0.96 13.55
CA GLU A 52 -10.73 0.44 14.72
C GLU A 52 -9.31 -0.01 14.36
N GLY A 53 -9.11 -0.59 13.17
CA GLY A 53 -7.79 -0.90 12.62
C GLY A 53 -6.93 0.36 12.46
N LEU A 54 -7.49 1.43 11.87
CA LEU A 54 -6.81 2.71 11.69
C LEU A 54 -6.37 3.38 12.99
N LYS A 55 -7.03 3.09 14.13
CA LYS A 55 -6.62 3.61 15.44
C LYS A 55 -5.37 2.94 15.99
N LYS A 56 -5.01 1.75 15.52
CA LYS A 56 -3.81 1.07 16.02
C LYS A 56 -2.54 1.76 15.49
N PRO A 57 -1.40 1.70 16.20
CA PRO A 57 -0.20 2.45 15.82
C PRO A 57 0.36 2.06 14.46
N LEU A 58 1.08 0.94 14.38
CA LEU A 58 1.75 0.52 13.13
C LEU A 58 0.74 0.05 12.10
N LEU A 59 -0.26 -0.73 12.53
CA LEU A 59 -1.37 -1.13 11.68
C LEU A 59 -2.11 0.05 11.06
N GLY A 60 -2.32 1.15 11.79
CA GLY A 60 -3.02 2.31 11.25
C GLY A 60 -2.25 2.97 10.11
N ARG A 61 -0.92 3.07 10.22
CA ARG A 61 -0.06 3.57 9.13
C ARG A 61 -0.08 2.63 7.94
N TYR A 62 0.06 1.33 8.18
CA TYR A 62 -0.05 0.31 7.14
C TYR A 62 -1.38 0.39 6.39
N LEU A 63 -2.52 0.46 7.10
CA LEU A 63 -3.84 0.60 6.49
C LEU A 63 -3.99 1.91 5.72
N CYS A 64 -3.42 3.03 6.19
CA CYS A 64 -3.39 4.26 5.40
C CYS A 64 -2.59 4.07 4.11
N THR A 65 -1.43 3.41 4.15
CA THR A 65 -0.63 3.11 2.96
C THR A 65 -1.43 2.26 1.97
N VAL A 66 -2.03 1.17 2.44
CA VAL A 66 -2.84 0.25 1.63
C VAL A 66 -4.06 0.97 1.03
N HIS A 67 -4.85 1.65 1.85
CA HIS A 67 -6.15 2.17 1.42
C HIS A 67 -6.13 3.58 0.86
N PHE A 68 -5.21 4.42 1.30
CA PHE A 68 -5.17 5.81 0.86
C PHE A 68 -4.19 6.01 -0.29
N LEU A 69 -3.22 5.11 -0.49
CA LEU A 69 -2.39 5.10 -1.72
C LEU A 69 -2.86 4.06 -2.74
N GLY A 70 -3.91 3.29 -2.43
CA GLY A 70 -4.47 2.31 -3.36
C GLY A 70 -3.50 1.20 -3.70
N LEU A 71 -3.05 0.48 -2.68
CA LEU A 71 -2.06 -0.58 -2.78
C LEU A 71 -2.63 -1.90 -2.22
N TYR A 72 -2.12 -3.03 -2.70
CA TYR A 72 -2.50 -4.37 -2.26
C TYR A 72 -1.29 -5.13 -1.74
N PRO A 73 -1.23 -5.49 -0.45
CA PRO A 73 -0.16 -6.30 0.11
C PRO A 73 -0.24 -7.73 -0.42
N PHE A 74 0.89 -8.28 -0.83
CA PHE A 74 0.93 -9.64 -1.38
C PHE A 74 2.14 -10.46 -0.89
N ALA A 75 3.15 -9.84 -0.27
CA ALA A 75 4.24 -10.54 0.37
C ALA A 75 4.84 -9.68 1.49
N VAL A 76 5.63 -10.30 2.37
CA VAL A 76 6.44 -9.63 3.39
C VAL A 76 7.79 -10.33 3.49
N ARG A 77 8.86 -9.56 3.74
CA ARG A 77 10.17 -10.11 4.12
C ARG A 77 10.73 -9.39 5.34
N LEU A 78 11.60 -10.07 6.07
CA LEU A 78 12.50 -9.42 7.03
C LEU A 78 13.76 -8.99 6.27
N ASP A 79 14.02 -7.68 6.22
CA ASP A 79 15.24 -7.12 5.65
C ASP A 79 15.83 -6.09 6.60
N ARG A 80 17.14 -6.17 6.85
CA ARG A 80 17.87 -5.31 7.80
C ARG A 80 17.24 -5.21 9.21
N GLY A 81 16.48 -6.23 9.62
CA GLY A 81 15.77 -6.26 10.91
C GLY A 81 14.42 -5.53 10.92
N ASP A 82 13.95 -5.06 9.77
CA ASP A 82 12.66 -4.41 9.59
C ASP A 82 11.73 -5.29 8.71
N TYR A 83 10.41 -5.23 8.94
CA TYR A 83 9.42 -5.88 8.07
C TYR A 83 9.17 -5.02 6.83
N MET A 84 9.48 -5.58 5.66
CA MET A 84 9.24 -4.96 4.35
C MET A 84 8.08 -5.63 3.64
N TYR A 85 6.99 -4.89 3.45
CA TYR A 85 5.78 -5.36 2.79
C TYR A 85 5.82 -5.07 1.29
N ALA A 86 5.62 -6.09 0.47
CA ALA A 86 5.43 -5.98 -0.98
C ALA A 86 4.00 -5.58 -1.28
N LEU A 87 3.82 -4.47 -1.99
CA LEU A 87 2.50 -3.91 -2.29
C LEU A 87 2.34 -3.70 -3.80
N ALA A 88 1.29 -4.25 -4.41
CA ALA A 88 0.96 -4.01 -5.82
C ALA A 88 0.06 -2.78 -5.92
N ALA A 89 0.29 -1.89 -6.88
CA ALA A 89 -0.65 -0.80 -7.08
C ALA A 89 -2.00 -1.32 -7.61
N LEU A 90 -3.08 -0.81 -7.04
CA LEU A 90 -4.44 -1.08 -7.46
C LEU A 90 -4.80 -0.25 -8.69
N ASP A 91 -4.33 1.00 -8.75
CA ASP A 91 -4.60 1.94 -9.84
C ASP A 91 -3.48 1.91 -10.90
N SER A 92 -3.83 2.02 -12.19
CA SER A 92 -2.84 2.07 -13.27
C SER A 92 -2.15 3.44 -13.34
N HIS A 93 -0.81 3.46 -13.45
CA HIS A 93 -0.06 4.65 -13.84
C HIS A 93 -0.12 4.88 -15.35
N ALA A 94 0.05 3.80 -16.11
CA ALA A 94 -0.05 3.73 -17.55
C ALA A 94 -0.85 2.48 -17.96
N PRO A 95 -1.38 2.38 -19.20
CA PRO A 95 -2.18 1.23 -19.61
C PRO A 95 -1.48 -0.11 -19.33
N GLY A 96 -2.10 -0.94 -18.48
CA GLY A 96 -1.60 -2.28 -18.10
C GLY A 96 -0.50 -2.31 -17.03
N VAL A 97 -0.04 -1.15 -16.55
CA VAL A 97 1.11 -1.03 -15.64
C VAL A 97 0.68 -0.50 -14.27
N GLY A 98 0.65 -1.40 -13.29
CA GLY A 98 0.39 -1.10 -11.88
C GLY A 98 1.66 -0.85 -11.08
N GLY A 99 2.65 -1.73 -11.25
CA GLY A 99 3.94 -1.73 -10.56
C GLY A 99 3.88 -2.14 -9.09
N VAL A 100 5.07 -2.21 -8.49
CA VAL A 100 5.29 -2.76 -7.16
C VAL A 100 5.98 -1.73 -6.28
N LEU A 101 5.41 -1.56 -5.10
CA LEU A 101 5.83 -0.66 -4.05
C LEU A 101 6.20 -1.45 -2.80
N TYR A 102 6.90 -0.79 -1.89
CA TYR A 102 7.15 -1.35 -0.58
C TYR A 102 6.68 -0.40 0.52
N TYR A 103 6.35 -0.99 1.66
CA TYR A 103 6.17 -0.29 2.91
C TYR A 103 7.08 -0.91 3.95
N ASP A 104 7.84 -0.08 4.65
CA ASP A 104 8.38 -0.39 5.96
C ASP A 104 7.80 0.62 6.96
N GLU A 105 7.93 0.35 8.27
CA GLU A 105 7.31 1.20 9.29
C GLU A 105 7.77 2.67 9.26
N ARG A 106 8.86 2.97 8.54
CA ARG A 106 9.51 4.28 8.42
C ARG A 106 9.18 4.97 7.09
N GLU A 107 9.01 4.23 6.00
CA GLU A 107 8.80 4.80 4.67
C GLU A 107 7.93 3.95 3.72
N VAL A 108 7.51 4.59 2.63
CA VAL A 108 6.91 3.93 1.47
C VAL A 108 7.79 4.25 0.27
N GLY A 109 8.15 3.23 -0.50
CA GLY A 109 8.98 3.39 -1.70
C GLY A 109 8.51 2.52 -2.86
N THR A 110 9.35 2.46 -3.90
CA THR A 110 9.05 1.70 -5.13
C THR A 110 10.06 0.59 -5.34
N TRP A 111 9.61 -0.60 -5.72
CA TRP A 111 10.47 -1.71 -6.15
C TRP A 111 10.50 -1.93 -7.65
N GLY A 112 9.50 -1.46 -8.40
CA GLY A 112 9.52 -1.59 -9.85
C GLY A 112 8.28 -1.03 -10.51
N ALA A 113 8.39 -0.73 -11.80
CA ALA A 113 7.22 -0.28 -12.56
C ALA A 113 6.30 -1.42 -12.96
N SER A 114 6.79 -2.67 -12.94
CA SER A 114 6.01 -3.84 -13.29
C SER A 114 6.23 -4.95 -12.26
N VAL A 115 5.28 -5.88 -12.19
CA VAL A 115 5.43 -7.08 -11.36
C VAL A 115 6.55 -7.96 -11.90
N SER A 116 6.66 -8.09 -13.23
CA SER A 116 7.69 -8.92 -13.88
C SER A 116 9.09 -8.42 -13.60
N GLU A 117 9.29 -7.11 -13.59
CA GLU A 117 10.57 -6.52 -13.22
C GLU A 117 10.90 -6.78 -11.76
N PHE A 118 9.93 -6.55 -10.88
CA PHE A 118 10.10 -6.83 -9.47
C PHE A 118 10.45 -8.31 -9.22
N LEU A 119 9.77 -9.24 -9.90
CA LEU A 119 10.08 -10.67 -9.84
C LEU A 119 11.46 -10.98 -10.42
N ALA A 120 11.87 -10.36 -11.52
CA ALA A 120 13.20 -10.55 -12.10
C ALA A 120 14.30 -10.08 -11.13
N THR A 121 14.11 -8.92 -10.49
CA THR A 121 15.01 -8.41 -9.44
C THR A 121 15.04 -9.36 -8.25
N ALA A 122 13.88 -9.83 -7.78
CA ALA A 122 13.84 -10.77 -6.66
C ALA A 122 14.55 -12.10 -6.98
N VAL A 123 14.39 -12.62 -8.20
CA VAL A 123 15.12 -13.82 -8.65
C VAL A 123 16.63 -13.54 -8.77
N ALA A 124 17.02 -12.37 -9.25
CA ALA A 124 18.44 -12.01 -9.35
C ALA A 124 19.09 -11.87 -7.96
N ASP A 125 18.39 -11.25 -7.01
CA ASP A 125 18.83 -11.11 -5.62
C ASP A 125 18.92 -12.47 -4.91
N CYS A 126 18.01 -13.39 -5.20
CA CYS A 126 18.08 -14.79 -4.76
C CYS A 126 19.37 -15.46 -5.25
N TRP A 127 19.62 -15.40 -6.56
CA TRP A 127 20.81 -15.98 -7.18
C TRP A 127 22.09 -15.40 -6.61
N LYS A 128 22.12 -14.09 -6.38
CA LYS A 128 23.27 -13.43 -5.78
C LYS A 128 23.57 -13.97 -4.38
N GLN A 129 22.54 -14.19 -3.55
CA GLN A 129 22.72 -14.77 -2.22
C GLN A 129 23.19 -16.23 -2.28
N ILE A 130 22.67 -17.01 -3.23
CA ILE A 130 23.13 -18.38 -3.47
C ILE A 130 24.60 -18.39 -3.92
N ASP A 131 25.00 -17.48 -4.80
CA ASP A 131 26.39 -17.36 -5.24
C ASP A 131 27.31 -16.89 -4.10
N GLU A 132 26.85 -16.00 -3.21
CA GLU A 132 27.58 -15.61 -1.99
C GLU A 132 27.78 -16.78 -1.02
N GLN A 133 26.87 -17.78 -0.97
CA GLN A 133 27.08 -19.00 -0.19
C GLN A 133 28.18 -19.91 -0.77
N ARG A 134 28.48 -19.77 -2.07
CA ARG A 134 29.56 -20.49 -2.74
C ARG A 134 30.93 -19.84 -2.51
N ASP A 135 30.95 -18.59 -2.05
CA ASP A 135 32.20 -17.86 -1.83
C ASP A 135 33.06 -18.56 -0.76
N GLY A 136 34.21 -19.07 -1.20
CA GLY A 136 35.19 -19.70 -0.32
C GLY A 136 35.15 -21.23 -0.28
N LEU A 137 34.27 -21.87 -1.06
CA LEU A 137 34.25 -23.32 -1.27
C LEU A 137 35.34 -23.76 -2.27
N ASP A 138 35.93 -24.93 -2.03
CA ASP A 138 36.84 -25.57 -2.99
C ASP A 138 36.10 -26.41 -4.06
N GLU A 139 36.83 -27.02 -5.00
CA GLU A 139 36.22 -27.78 -6.11
C GLU A 139 35.42 -29.01 -5.66
N GLU A 140 35.84 -29.70 -4.58
CA GLU A 140 35.11 -30.86 -4.05
C GLU A 140 33.84 -30.40 -3.30
N GLU A 141 33.93 -29.29 -2.57
CA GLU A 141 32.79 -28.69 -1.87
C GLU A 141 31.74 -28.11 -2.81
N LEU A 142 32.14 -27.59 -3.98
CA LEU A 142 31.21 -27.08 -5.00
C LEU A 142 30.43 -28.19 -5.70
N ASP A 143 31.03 -29.36 -5.90
CA ASP A 143 30.39 -30.52 -6.53
C ASP A 143 29.28 -31.12 -5.64
N GLU A 144 29.37 -30.94 -4.33
CA GLU A 144 28.38 -31.38 -3.34
C GLU A 144 27.50 -30.23 -2.80
N PHE A 145 27.66 -29.01 -3.32
CA PHE A 145 26.97 -27.82 -2.81
C PHE A 145 25.45 -27.90 -3.01
N GLU A 146 24.72 -27.90 -1.89
CA GLU A 146 23.28 -27.65 -1.84
C GLU A 146 23.05 -26.28 -1.18
N PRO A 147 22.36 -25.33 -1.85
CA PRO A 147 22.12 -24.02 -1.26
C PRO A 147 21.21 -24.12 -0.04
N ASP A 148 21.58 -23.45 1.06
CA ASP A 148 20.71 -23.30 2.21
C ASP A 148 19.67 -22.22 1.89
N LEU A 149 18.48 -22.68 1.48
CA LEU A 149 17.37 -21.81 1.13
C LEU A 149 16.72 -21.12 2.35
N ASP A 150 17.00 -21.57 3.57
CA ASP A 150 16.54 -20.88 4.78
C ASP A 150 17.38 -19.63 5.07
N ASP A 151 18.63 -19.60 4.61
CA ASP A 151 19.53 -18.43 4.69
C ASP A 151 19.29 -17.41 3.56
N VAL A 152 18.55 -17.78 2.50
CA VAL A 152 18.17 -16.86 1.43
C VAL A 152 16.98 -15.99 1.87
N ARG A 153 17.23 -14.69 2.01
CA ARG A 153 16.25 -13.69 2.49
C ARG A 153 15.37 -13.17 1.35
N ASP A 154 14.68 -14.05 0.66
CA ASP A 154 13.84 -13.62 -0.46
C ASP A 154 12.44 -13.17 -0.06
N CYS A 155 11.97 -12.14 -0.74
CA CYS A 155 10.56 -11.74 -0.74
C CYS A 155 9.63 -12.84 -1.30
N PHE A 156 10.18 -13.85 -1.97
CA PHE A 156 9.44 -14.91 -2.65
C PHE A 156 10.10 -16.26 -2.35
N ARG A 157 9.40 -17.13 -1.63
CA ARG A 157 9.64 -18.57 -1.77
C ARG A 157 9.13 -18.97 -3.14
N LEU A 158 9.96 -18.81 -4.16
CA LEU A 158 9.65 -19.30 -5.50
C LEU A 158 9.85 -20.82 -5.48
N PRO A 159 8.79 -21.65 -5.55
CA PRO A 159 8.89 -23.11 -5.38
C PRO A 159 9.67 -23.82 -6.49
N ARG A 160 10.34 -23.08 -7.38
CA ARG A 160 11.07 -23.57 -8.55
C ARG A 160 12.43 -22.90 -8.81
N VAL A 161 12.97 -22.06 -7.91
CA VAL A 161 14.31 -21.47 -8.16
C VAL A 161 15.37 -22.55 -8.30
N ALA A 162 15.29 -23.61 -7.49
CA ALA A 162 16.19 -24.77 -7.55
C ALA A 162 16.21 -25.48 -8.93
N ALA A 163 15.24 -25.22 -9.81
CA ALA A 163 15.17 -25.81 -11.16
C ALA A 163 15.62 -24.84 -12.27
N LEU A 164 16.00 -23.60 -11.94
CA LEU A 164 16.51 -22.63 -12.90
C LEU A 164 18.02 -22.80 -13.04
N SER A 165 18.52 -22.87 -14.27
CA SER A 165 19.97 -23.00 -14.54
C SER A 165 20.69 -21.65 -14.61
N ALA A 166 19.96 -20.54 -14.68
CA ALA A 166 20.49 -19.18 -14.75
C ALA A 166 19.40 -18.16 -14.35
N ALA A 167 19.84 -16.95 -13.96
CA ALA A 167 18.95 -15.83 -13.73
C ALA A 167 18.22 -15.42 -15.04
N PRO A 168 16.90 -15.15 -15.00
CA PRO A 168 16.17 -14.68 -16.16
C PRO A 168 16.61 -13.25 -16.54
N GLU A 169 16.73 -12.96 -17.83
CA GLU A 169 16.95 -11.59 -18.30
C GLU A 169 15.71 -10.73 -18.00
N ALA A 170 15.89 -9.63 -17.29
CA ALA A 170 14.84 -8.65 -17.09
C ALA A 170 14.50 -7.99 -18.44
N ALA A 171 13.25 -8.09 -18.88
CA ALA A 171 12.79 -7.38 -20.07
C ALA A 171 12.96 -5.86 -19.87
N SER A 172 13.70 -5.21 -20.77
CA SER A 172 13.91 -3.77 -20.68
C SER A 172 12.59 -3.02 -20.93
N ARG A 173 12.28 -2.08 -20.02
CA ARG A 173 11.05 -1.28 -20.11
C ARG A 173 11.09 -0.38 -21.35
N PRO A 174 9.93 -0.04 -21.95
CA PRO A 174 9.86 1.08 -22.87
C PRO A 174 10.38 2.36 -22.21
N GLU A 175 11.26 3.10 -22.90
CA GLU A 175 11.94 4.28 -22.36
C GLU A 175 10.97 5.35 -21.80
N ALA A 176 9.80 5.49 -22.42
CA ALA A 176 8.75 6.41 -21.95
C ALA A 176 8.18 6.03 -20.57
N LEU A 177 8.07 4.73 -20.28
CA LEU A 177 7.63 4.24 -18.97
C LEU A 177 8.72 4.49 -17.92
N ALA A 178 9.97 4.17 -18.26
CA ALA A 178 11.11 4.42 -17.37
C ALA A 178 11.22 5.91 -16.98
N LYS A 179 10.99 6.84 -17.92
CA LYS A 179 11.05 8.28 -17.67
C LYS A 179 9.87 8.85 -16.87
N SER A 180 8.71 8.20 -16.88
CA SER A 180 7.48 8.73 -16.27
C SER A 180 7.13 8.09 -14.93
N TRP A 181 7.60 6.87 -14.68
CA TRP A 181 7.27 6.08 -13.50
C TRP A 181 7.79 6.72 -12.20
N ASP A 182 9.11 6.91 -12.07
CA ASP A 182 9.71 7.42 -10.82
C ASP A 182 9.19 8.82 -10.46
N PRO A 183 9.05 9.78 -11.40
CA PRO A 183 8.51 11.10 -11.07
C PRO A 183 7.05 11.05 -10.61
N PHE A 184 6.24 10.14 -11.18
CA PHE A 184 4.84 9.99 -10.79
C PHE A 184 4.72 9.44 -9.36
N TRP A 185 5.38 8.31 -9.08
CA TRP A 185 5.28 7.70 -7.75
C TRP A 185 6.02 8.49 -6.69
N ARG A 186 7.13 9.17 -7.00
CA ARG A 186 7.77 10.07 -6.02
C ARG A 186 6.79 11.15 -5.52
N ARG A 187 5.98 11.73 -6.42
CA ARG A 187 4.96 12.71 -6.04
C ARG A 187 3.82 12.08 -5.25
N TYR A 188 3.38 10.90 -5.68
CA TYR A 188 2.24 10.22 -5.04
C TYR A 188 2.61 9.65 -3.66
N LEU A 189 3.81 9.10 -3.51
CA LEU A 189 4.36 8.62 -2.25
C LEU A 189 4.65 9.75 -1.27
N ALA A 190 4.95 10.96 -1.75
CA ALA A 190 5.02 12.14 -0.89
C ALA A 190 3.66 12.48 -0.25
N LEU A 191 2.53 11.94 -0.74
CA LEU A 191 1.22 12.07 -0.09
C LEU A 191 1.09 11.17 1.14
N SER A 192 1.96 10.18 1.34
CA SER A 192 1.91 9.30 2.52
C SER A 192 1.92 10.12 3.81
N SER A 193 2.84 11.09 3.94
CA SER A 193 2.93 11.97 5.10
C SER A 193 1.68 12.84 5.29
N THR A 194 1.05 13.30 4.20
CA THR A 194 -0.15 14.15 4.24
C THR A 194 -1.44 13.36 4.45
N ARG A 195 -1.40 12.03 4.34
CA ARG A 195 -2.57 11.14 4.52
C ARG A 195 -2.53 10.38 5.86
N TRP A 196 -1.41 10.41 6.58
CA TRP A 196 -1.19 9.71 7.85
C TRP A 196 -1.64 10.44 9.12
N TRP A 197 -2.31 11.59 8.99
CA TRP A 197 -2.90 12.28 10.15
C TRP A 197 -4.11 11.55 10.75
N MET A 198 -4.83 10.75 9.95
CA MET A 198 -6.09 10.10 10.38
C MET A 198 -5.91 9.15 11.57
N PRO A 199 -4.91 8.25 11.63
CA PRO A 199 -4.64 7.44 12.82
C PRO A 199 -4.40 8.27 14.09
N ALA A 200 -3.70 9.41 13.99
CA ALA A 200 -3.49 10.30 15.12
C ALA A 200 -4.80 10.99 15.56
N PHE A 201 -5.61 11.45 14.59
CA PHE A 201 -6.94 12.01 14.83
C PHE A 201 -7.86 11.01 15.53
N LEU A 202 -7.98 9.78 15.00
CA LEU A 202 -8.89 8.76 15.52
C LEU A 202 -8.52 8.30 16.94
N ARG A 203 -7.22 8.36 17.30
CA ARG A 203 -6.74 8.14 18.68
C ARG A 203 -6.93 9.35 19.61
N GLY A 204 -7.29 10.51 19.07
CA GLY A 204 -7.34 11.77 19.81
C GLY A 204 -5.96 12.26 20.29
N ARG A 205 -4.89 11.91 19.56
CA ARG A 205 -3.48 12.22 19.88
C ARG A 205 -2.82 13.09 18.80
N LEU A 206 -3.57 14.02 18.22
CA LEU A 206 -3.01 14.94 17.24
C LEU A 206 -1.99 15.87 17.90
N GLU A 207 -0.82 15.94 17.29
CA GLU A 207 0.25 16.86 17.62
C GLU A 207 0.23 18.09 16.69
N PRO A 208 0.92 19.19 17.05
CA PRO A 208 0.95 20.39 16.22
C PRO A 208 1.48 20.18 14.79
N TYR A 209 2.33 19.18 14.55
CA TYR A 209 2.81 18.88 13.20
C TYR A 209 1.73 18.20 12.35
N ASP A 210 0.89 17.33 12.92
CA ASP A 210 -0.22 16.68 12.20
C ASP A 210 -1.22 17.70 11.64
N VAL A 211 -1.40 18.83 12.33
CA VAL A 211 -2.28 19.92 11.87
C VAL A 211 -1.77 20.57 10.58
N ARG A 212 -0.45 20.57 10.33
CA ARG A 212 0.13 21.12 9.09
C ARG A 212 -0.12 20.22 7.89
N GLU A 213 -0.31 18.94 8.14
CA GLU A 213 -0.52 17.90 7.13
C GLU A 213 -2.01 17.73 6.77
N LEU A 214 -2.91 18.46 7.44
CA LEU A 214 -4.34 18.41 7.12
C LEU A 214 -4.61 18.97 5.72
N PRO A 215 -5.54 18.35 4.97
CA PRO A 215 -5.91 18.84 3.66
C PRO A 215 -6.55 20.22 3.73
N THR A 216 -6.19 21.10 2.79
CA THR A 216 -6.78 22.43 2.64
C THR A 216 -7.83 22.44 1.51
N PRO A 217 -8.65 23.50 1.38
CA PRO A 217 -9.51 23.69 0.23
C PRO A 217 -8.76 23.64 -1.10
N GLU A 218 -7.54 24.18 -1.17
CA GLU A 218 -6.69 24.13 -2.35
C GLU A 218 -6.24 22.71 -2.68
N THR A 219 -5.90 21.90 -1.67
CA THR A 219 -5.59 20.48 -1.85
C THR A 219 -6.81 19.73 -2.42
N TRP A 220 -8.00 20.00 -1.88
CA TRP A 220 -9.24 19.40 -2.38
C TRP A 220 -9.50 19.78 -3.84
N GLU A 221 -9.42 21.07 -4.18
CA GLU A 221 -9.65 21.55 -5.54
C GLU A 221 -8.69 20.92 -6.56
N ALA A 222 -7.43 20.69 -6.17
CA ALA A 222 -6.43 20.03 -7.01
C ALA A 222 -6.70 18.53 -7.20
N GLU A 223 -7.27 17.84 -6.18
CA GLU A 223 -7.37 16.38 -6.17
C GLU A 223 -8.77 15.83 -6.45
N ARG A 224 -9.84 16.61 -6.27
CA ARG A 224 -11.25 16.14 -6.38
C ARG A 224 -11.59 15.46 -7.71
N ALA A 225 -10.86 15.78 -8.77
CA ALA A 225 -11.04 15.16 -10.08
C ALA A 225 -10.60 13.69 -10.15
N GLN A 226 -9.86 13.21 -9.13
CA GLN A 226 -9.41 11.82 -8.98
C GLN A 226 -10.38 10.96 -8.15
N VAL A 227 -11.25 11.59 -7.34
CA VAL A 227 -12.31 10.88 -6.63
C VAL A 227 -13.27 10.26 -7.66
N GLY A 228 -13.57 8.97 -7.50
CA GLY A 228 -14.32 8.19 -8.49
C GLY A 228 -13.51 7.72 -9.70
N LYS A 229 -12.20 8.00 -9.75
CA LYS A 229 -11.27 7.44 -10.75
C LYS A 229 -10.23 6.53 -10.14
N ARG A 230 -9.72 6.93 -8.96
CA ARG A 230 -8.70 6.20 -8.23
C ARG A 230 -9.26 5.72 -6.90
N TYR A 231 -9.02 4.45 -6.59
CA TYR A 231 -9.52 3.86 -5.35
C TYR A 231 -8.95 4.57 -4.12
N GLY A 232 -7.63 4.77 -4.08
CA GLY A 232 -6.95 5.36 -2.92
C GLY A 232 -7.42 6.77 -2.58
N ASP A 233 -7.53 7.61 -3.62
CA ASP A 233 -8.00 8.99 -3.49
C ASP A 233 -9.47 9.04 -3.06
N THR A 234 -10.29 8.10 -3.53
CA THR A 234 -11.71 8.04 -3.19
C THR A 234 -11.92 7.70 -1.72
N ILE A 235 -11.23 6.67 -1.21
CA ILE A 235 -11.33 6.29 0.20
C ILE A 235 -10.80 7.40 1.10
N TYR A 236 -9.65 7.99 0.76
CA TYR A 236 -9.05 9.08 1.52
C TYR A 236 -10.01 10.27 1.64
N TRP A 237 -10.53 10.79 0.52
CA TRP A 237 -11.34 12.01 0.55
C TRP A 237 -12.71 11.82 1.19
N LEU A 238 -13.34 10.66 1.04
CA LEU A 238 -14.57 10.33 1.77
C LEU A 238 -14.37 10.40 3.28
N LEU A 239 -13.28 9.80 3.79
CA LEU A 239 -12.98 9.81 5.22
C LEU A 239 -12.47 11.17 5.69
N ALA A 240 -11.62 11.85 4.93
CA ALA A 240 -11.07 13.16 5.29
C ALA A 240 -12.19 14.18 5.52
N HIS A 241 -13.11 14.31 4.56
CA HIS A 241 -14.22 15.25 4.70
C HIS A 241 -15.18 14.85 5.81
N ALA A 242 -15.41 13.56 6.02
CA ALA A 242 -16.25 13.08 7.12
C ALA A 242 -15.64 13.40 8.51
N LEU A 243 -14.35 13.11 8.70
CA LEU A 243 -13.65 13.35 9.97
C LEU A 243 -13.52 14.85 10.25
N LEU A 244 -13.23 15.65 9.21
CA LEU A 244 -13.14 17.11 9.28
C LEU A 244 -14.51 17.80 9.29
N GLY A 245 -15.62 17.10 9.05
CA GLY A 245 -16.95 17.70 9.09
C GLY A 245 -17.28 18.64 7.93
N ASN A 246 -16.59 18.50 6.80
CA ASN A 246 -16.78 19.28 5.58
C ASN A 246 -17.98 18.74 4.79
N ARG A 247 -19.20 19.11 5.19
CA ARG A 247 -20.44 18.50 4.65
C ARG A 247 -20.60 18.67 3.13
N ALA A 248 -20.36 19.87 2.62
CA ALA A 248 -20.53 20.16 1.19
C ALA A 248 -19.53 19.37 0.33
N GLU A 249 -18.27 19.33 0.75
CA GLU A 249 -17.20 18.59 0.07
C GLU A 249 -17.40 17.07 0.21
N LEU A 250 -17.93 16.60 1.35
CA LEU A 250 -18.32 15.19 1.49
C LEU A 250 -19.40 14.80 0.50
N ASP A 251 -20.42 15.64 0.30
CA ASP A 251 -21.50 15.35 -0.65
C ASP A 251 -20.98 15.31 -2.10
N ASP A 252 -20.05 16.20 -2.47
CA ASP A 252 -19.36 16.13 -3.78
C ASP A 252 -18.51 14.85 -3.90
N ALA A 253 -17.72 14.53 -2.87
CA ALA A 253 -16.90 13.31 -2.85
C ALA A 253 -17.76 12.03 -2.99
N ARG A 254 -18.90 11.95 -2.31
CA ARG A 254 -19.86 10.84 -2.43
C ARG A 254 -20.46 10.74 -3.84
N THR A 255 -20.83 11.87 -4.44
CA THR A 255 -21.35 11.93 -5.80
C THR A 255 -20.32 11.39 -6.80
N ARG A 256 -19.06 11.79 -6.66
CA ARG A 256 -17.95 11.33 -7.50
C ARG A 256 -17.65 9.85 -7.29
N ALA A 257 -17.62 9.40 -6.03
CA ALA A 257 -17.35 8.02 -5.64
C ALA A 257 -18.33 7.01 -6.26
N ALA A 258 -19.55 7.43 -6.64
CA ALA A 258 -20.51 6.59 -7.35
C ALA A 258 -19.96 6.01 -8.68
N SER A 259 -18.93 6.62 -9.26
CA SER A 259 -18.25 6.12 -10.47
C SER A 259 -17.34 4.90 -10.20
N LEU A 260 -17.05 4.60 -8.93
CA LEU A 260 -16.33 3.41 -8.49
C LEU A 260 -17.28 2.48 -7.71
N PRO A 261 -17.97 1.53 -8.38
CA PRO A 261 -19.01 0.69 -7.77
C PRO A 261 -18.44 -0.44 -6.90
N GLY A 262 -17.38 -0.20 -6.13
CA GLY A 262 -16.77 -1.17 -5.24
C GLY A 262 -17.61 -1.40 -3.99
N SER A 263 -17.70 -2.64 -3.50
CA SER A 263 -18.48 -2.93 -2.28
C SER A 263 -17.96 -2.15 -1.08
N PHE A 264 -16.64 -2.01 -0.93
CA PHE A 264 -16.06 -1.23 0.16
C PHE A 264 -16.17 0.28 -0.08
N VAL A 265 -15.96 0.74 -1.31
CA VAL A 265 -16.15 2.17 -1.66
C VAL A 265 -17.58 2.61 -1.30
N ARG A 266 -18.59 1.81 -1.66
CA ARG A 266 -19.98 2.05 -1.26
C ARG A 266 -20.17 2.06 0.25
N ALA A 267 -19.65 1.05 0.95
CA ALA A 267 -19.78 0.97 2.40
C ALA A 267 -19.20 2.21 3.10
N VAL A 268 -18.04 2.70 2.67
CA VAL A 268 -17.43 3.93 3.18
C VAL A 268 -18.28 5.16 2.84
N ALA A 269 -18.73 5.28 1.58
CA ALA A 269 -19.58 6.40 1.14
C ALA A 269 -20.93 6.46 1.90
N ASP A 270 -21.48 5.31 2.27
CA ASP A 270 -22.73 5.21 3.03
C ASP A 270 -22.52 5.52 4.52
N ALA A 271 -21.39 5.09 5.10
CA ALA A 271 -21.06 5.36 6.50
C ALA A 271 -20.62 6.82 6.74
N ALA A 272 -19.97 7.45 5.77
CA ALA A 272 -19.29 8.74 5.93
C ALA A 272 -20.15 9.86 6.55
N PRO A 273 -21.43 10.08 6.17
CA PRO A 273 -22.26 11.11 6.80
C PRO A 273 -22.43 10.91 8.32
N GLY A 274 -22.55 9.67 8.78
CA GLY A 274 -22.68 9.33 10.20
C GLY A 274 -21.39 9.56 10.99
N LEU A 275 -20.23 9.52 10.34
CA LEU A 275 -18.94 9.76 10.98
C LEU A 275 -18.76 11.24 11.40
N ILE A 276 -19.41 12.18 10.71
CA ILE A 276 -19.33 13.62 11.04
C ILE A 276 -19.75 13.88 12.48
N ASP A 277 -20.89 13.31 12.88
CA ASP A 277 -21.44 13.53 14.21
C ASP A 277 -20.71 12.67 15.25
N ARG A 278 -20.38 11.42 14.90
CA ARG A 278 -19.59 10.51 15.74
C ARG A 278 -18.28 11.13 16.21
N PHE A 279 -17.57 11.83 15.32
CA PHE A 279 -16.24 12.40 15.62
C PHE A 279 -16.27 13.89 15.95
N GLY A 280 -17.46 14.48 16.16
CA GLY A 280 -17.61 15.88 16.58
C GLY A 280 -16.74 16.29 17.78
N PRO A 281 -16.64 15.49 18.87
CA PRO A 281 -15.77 15.81 20.00
C PRO A 281 -14.27 15.87 19.64
N LEU A 282 -13.77 14.96 18.80
CA LEU A 282 -12.36 14.95 18.37
C LEU A 282 -12.07 16.13 17.44
N ARG A 283 -12.99 16.45 16.53
CA ARG A 283 -12.89 17.61 15.64
C ARG A 283 -12.82 18.94 16.41
N LYS A 284 -13.60 19.09 17.49
CA LYS A 284 -13.49 20.27 18.38
C LYS A 284 -12.10 20.42 18.98
N LYS A 285 -11.47 19.31 19.41
CA LYS A 285 -10.08 19.33 19.92
C LYS A 285 -9.09 19.74 18.84
N LEU A 286 -9.26 19.20 17.63
CA LEU A 286 -8.43 19.56 16.47
C LEU A 286 -8.49 21.06 16.17
N TYR A 287 -9.68 21.64 16.06
CA TYR A 287 -9.83 23.07 15.76
C TYR A 287 -9.30 23.97 16.88
N ALA A 288 -9.45 23.56 18.14
CA ALA A 288 -8.83 24.27 19.25
C ALA A 288 -7.30 24.23 19.19
N LEU A 289 -6.70 23.13 18.71
CA LEU A 289 -5.26 23.02 18.50
C LEU A 289 -4.80 23.91 17.33
N ALA A 290 -5.54 23.95 16.23
CA ALA A 290 -5.23 24.78 15.07
C ALA A 290 -5.28 26.29 15.40
N ALA A 291 -6.31 26.73 16.14
CA ALA A 291 -6.49 28.13 16.53
C ALA A 291 -5.40 28.67 17.47
N LYS A 292 -4.66 27.81 18.19
CA LYS A 292 -3.54 28.23 19.05
C LYS A 292 -2.28 28.62 18.25
N ARG A 293 -2.27 28.40 16.93
CA ARG A 293 -1.11 28.65 16.06
C ARG A 293 -1.29 29.85 15.12
N SER A 294 -2.54 30.29 14.92
CA SER A 294 -2.90 31.53 14.22
C SER A 294 -2.73 32.73 15.14
#